data_AF-A0A7W1Z512-F1
#
_entry.id   AF-A0A7W1Z512-F1
#
_cell.length_a   1.000
_cell.length_b   1.000
_cell.length_c   1.000
_cell.angle_alpha   90.00
_cell.angle_beta   90.00
_cell.angle_gamma   90.00
#
_symmetry.space_group_name_H-M   'P 1'
#
loop_
_entity.id
_entity.type
_entity.pdbx_description
1 polymer ?
#
loop_
_entity_poly.entity_id
_entity_poly.type
_entity_poly.pdbx_seq_one_letter_code
_entity_poly.pdbx_strand_id
1 'polypeptide(L)'
;MPPLTVEEMLRAKQQSLALELLTDFGGLARVIPGPDVSTPGLALTGYTHRFPAERLQVLGETEVSFLLSLPDDERRLAIEGFLALDIPAIFITKGQEPPLPLLEVANRRGIPVIRTPAKTAEFFTRIKPFLEDCFAPRTTMHGSLADVFGVGLLFVGRSGIGKSEAVLDLVERGHRLVADDLVLVARRGNDVLIGRGHELQRHHMEIRGVGIVDISQLFGVRATRQQKRLEVVVQLEFWDANASYDRTGLDRQTVEILDVALPKVVIPLIPGKNITVISEVVAMNHLLRYAGIDSAGQFHQR
;
A
#
# COMPACT_ATOMS: atom_id res chain seq x y z
N MET A 1 -9.41 6.36 -8.85
CA MET A 1 -9.95 6.53 -7.49
C MET A 1 -10.35 7.98 -7.31
N PRO A 2 -11.42 8.29 -6.55
CA PRO A 2 -11.73 9.67 -6.21
C PRO A 2 -10.54 10.33 -5.48
N PRO A 3 -10.33 11.64 -5.64
CA PRO A 3 -9.28 12.36 -4.94
C PRO A 3 -9.56 12.35 -3.42
N LEU A 4 -8.53 12.15 -2.60
CA LEU A 4 -8.65 12.19 -1.15
C LEU A 4 -8.95 13.63 -0.70
N THR A 5 -10.02 13.82 0.07
CA THR A 5 -10.35 15.13 0.65
C THR A 5 -9.93 15.25 2.11
N VAL A 6 -9.86 16.49 2.62
CA VAL A 6 -9.62 16.74 4.06
C VAL A 6 -10.73 16.13 4.91
N GLU A 7 -11.97 16.16 4.46
CA GLU A 7 -13.11 15.53 5.14
C GLU A 7 -12.93 14.01 5.29
N GLU A 8 -12.57 13.33 4.21
CA GLU A 8 -12.36 11.88 4.20
C GLU A 8 -11.21 11.49 5.13
N MET A 9 -10.09 12.21 5.08
CA MET A 9 -8.96 12.00 5.98
C MET A 9 -9.35 12.26 7.44
N LEU A 10 -10.08 13.35 7.72
CA LEU A 10 -10.54 13.69 9.06
C LEU A 10 -11.40 12.55 9.60
N ARG A 11 -12.43 12.11 8.87
CA ARG A 11 -13.29 10.98 9.26
C ARG A 11 -12.49 9.69 9.48
N ALA A 12 -11.55 9.37 8.59
CA ALA A 12 -10.75 8.15 8.67
C ALA A 12 -9.78 8.13 9.87
N LYS A 13 -9.34 9.31 10.35
CA LYS A 13 -8.30 9.41 11.39
C LYS A 13 -8.74 10.04 12.69
N GLN A 14 -9.95 10.60 12.76
CA GLN A 14 -10.47 11.31 13.93
C GLN A 14 -10.31 10.53 15.22
N GLN A 15 -10.80 9.30 15.28
CA GLN A 15 -10.73 8.48 16.49
C GLN A 15 -9.28 8.12 16.86
N SER A 16 -8.47 7.78 15.86
CA SER A 16 -7.09 7.35 16.11
C SER A 16 -6.23 8.51 16.61
N LEU A 17 -6.27 9.67 15.95
CA LEU A 17 -5.42 10.82 16.22
C LEU A 17 -6.08 11.86 17.12
N ALA A 18 -7.30 11.61 17.61
CA ALA A 18 -8.11 12.58 18.35
C ALA A 18 -8.14 13.94 17.62
N LEU A 19 -8.51 13.92 16.34
CA LEU A 19 -8.54 15.12 15.50
C LEU A 19 -9.76 15.98 15.85
N GLU A 20 -9.54 17.27 16.05
CA GLU A 20 -10.54 18.26 16.39
C GLU A 20 -10.45 19.43 15.40
N LEU A 21 -11.54 19.75 14.70
CA LEU A 21 -11.58 20.89 13.80
C LEU A 21 -11.72 22.19 14.62
N LEU A 22 -10.80 23.13 14.44
CA LEU A 22 -10.80 24.44 15.12
C LEU A 22 -11.42 25.56 14.28
N THR A 23 -11.39 25.41 12.95
CA THR A 23 -12.05 26.32 12.00
C THR A 23 -13.51 25.92 11.78
N ASP A 24 -14.23 26.75 11.07
CA ASP A 24 -15.57 26.40 10.58
C ASP A 24 -15.48 25.20 9.62
N PHE A 25 -16.60 24.56 9.31
CA PHE A 25 -16.67 23.45 8.34
C PHE A 25 -16.29 23.84 6.89
N GLY A 26 -15.97 25.12 6.65
CA GLY A 26 -15.45 25.61 5.38
C GLY A 26 -14.12 24.95 5.02
N GLY A 27 -13.99 24.52 3.76
CA GLY A 27 -12.72 23.96 3.25
C GLY A 27 -12.50 22.47 3.45
N LEU A 28 -13.40 21.74 4.10
CA LEU A 28 -13.27 20.29 4.27
C LEU A 28 -13.29 19.51 2.94
N ALA A 29 -13.89 20.08 1.90
CA ALA A 29 -13.88 19.52 0.53
C ALA A 29 -12.55 19.73 -0.22
N ARG A 30 -11.56 20.41 0.37
CA ARG A 30 -10.25 20.61 -0.25
C ARG A 30 -9.58 19.26 -0.50
N VAL A 31 -8.93 19.16 -1.65
CA VAL A 31 -8.23 17.94 -2.07
C VAL A 31 -6.83 17.91 -1.48
N ILE A 32 -6.44 16.76 -0.97
CA ILE A 32 -5.07 16.45 -0.58
C ILE A 32 -4.36 15.93 -1.84
N PRO A 33 -3.34 16.62 -2.37
CA PRO A 33 -2.77 16.29 -3.68
C PRO A 33 -1.73 15.16 -3.63
N GLY A 34 -1.20 14.85 -2.44
CA GLY A 34 -0.16 13.84 -2.30
C GLY A 34 0.04 13.35 -0.87
N PRO A 35 0.94 12.38 -0.67
CA PRO A 35 1.10 11.72 0.61
C PRO A 35 1.98 12.50 1.61
N ASP A 36 2.65 13.55 1.15
CA ASP A 36 3.65 14.25 1.93
C ASP A 36 3.04 15.24 2.94
N VAL A 37 3.71 15.32 4.08
CA VAL A 37 3.36 16.20 5.19
C VAL A 37 4.63 16.93 5.64
N SER A 38 4.55 18.23 5.90
CA SER A 38 5.70 19.07 6.25
C SER A 38 5.45 20.01 7.42
N THR A 39 6.52 20.54 8.00
CA THR A 39 6.46 21.65 8.96
C THR A 39 6.90 22.95 8.27
N PRO A 40 6.22 24.08 8.50
CA PRO A 40 6.47 25.32 7.77
C PRO A 40 7.51 26.27 8.39
N GLY A 41 8.53 25.74 9.09
CA GLY A 41 9.45 26.55 9.91
C GLY A 41 10.01 27.82 9.23
N LEU A 42 10.63 27.69 8.05
CA LEU A 42 11.17 28.84 7.30
C LEU A 42 10.10 29.65 6.56
N ALA A 43 8.95 29.04 6.23
CA ALA A 43 7.88 29.75 5.54
C ALA A 43 7.22 30.79 6.46
N LEU A 44 7.14 30.51 7.76
CA LEU A 44 6.63 31.45 8.76
C LEU A 44 7.53 32.68 8.94
N THR A 45 8.81 32.62 8.52
CA THR A 45 9.72 33.78 8.53
C THR A 45 9.73 34.55 7.21
N GLY A 46 8.91 34.14 6.24
CA GLY A 46 8.81 34.78 4.92
C GLY A 46 9.64 34.12 3.81
N TYR A 47 10.41 33.07 4.10
CA TYR A 47 11.16 32.34 3.07
C TYR A 47 10.29 31.26 2.41
N THR A 48 9.70 31.58 1.24
CA THR A 48 8.71 30.73 0.57
C THR A 48 9.16 30.14 -0.78
N HIS A 49 10.36 30.48 -1.27
CA HIS A 49 10.82 30.12 -2.63
C HIS A 49 10.82 28.60 -2.94
N ARG A 50 10.98 27.75 -1.92
CA ARG A 50 10.93 26.28 -2.05
C ARG A 50 9.93 25.65 -1.07
N PHE A 51 8.93 26.41 -0.66
CA PHE A 51 7.94 25.91 0.28
C PHE A 51 6.93 25.01 -0.44
N PRO A 52 6.75 23.75 0.00
CA PRO A 52 5.81 22.83 -0.63
C PRO A 52 4.39 23.08 -0.12
N ALA A 53 3.75 24.11 -0.68
CA ALA A 53 2.42 24.58 -0.29
C ALA A 53 1.33 23.52 -0.44
N GLU A 54 1.49 22.63 -1.42
CA GLU A 54 0.58 21.54 -1.73
C GLU A 54 0.51 20.47 -0.62
N ARG A 55 1.45 20.46 0.32
CA ARG A 55 1.49 19.48 1.41
C ARG A 55 0.60 19.87 2.57
N LEU A 56 0.14 18.87 3.32
CA LEU A 56 -0.45 19.10 4.64
C LEU A 56 0.63 19.71 5.56
N GLN A 57 0.27 20.77 6.27
CA GLN A 57 1.22 21.49 7.12
C GLN A 57 0.98 21.16 8.59
N VAL A 58 2.06 20.95 9.33
CA VAL A 58 2.03 20.64 10.76
C VAL A 58 2.75 21.75 11.50
N LEU A 59 2.05 22.42 12.40
CA LEU A 59 2.65 23.31 13.38
C LEU A 59 2.88 22.54 14.68
N GLY A 60 4.16 22.37 14.99
CA GLY A 60 4.65 21.85 16.26
C GLY A 60 4.76 22.94 17.30
N GLU A 61 5.49 22.64 18.37
CA GLU A 61 5.76 23.59 19.43
C GLU A 61 6.66 24.73 18.96
N THR A 62 7.64 24.43 18.11
CA THR A 62 8.55 25.43 17.55
C THR A 62 7.79 26.46 16.71
N GLU A 63 6.90 26.03 15.81
CA GLU A 63 6.14 26.93 14.95
C GLU A 63 5.13 27.77 15.74
N VAL A 64 4.39 27.16 16.68
CA VAL A 64 3.42 27.89 17.50
C VAL A 64 4.12 28.88 18.44
N SER A 65 5.20 28.45 19.11
CA SER A 65 5.99 29.32 20.00
C SER A 65 6.60 30.51 19.24
N PHE A 66 7.13 30.27 18.04
CA PHE A 66 7.62 31.34 17.16
C PHE A 66 6.52 32.37 16.87
N LEU A 67 5.35 31.93 16.40
CA LEU A 67 4.23 32.84 16.12
C LEU A 67 3.75 33.61 17.35
N LEU A 68 3.76 32.97 18.53
CA LEU A 68 3.39 33.61 19.78
C LEU A 68 4.44 34.64 20.25
N SER A 69 5.72 34.45 19.89
CA SER A 69 6.82 35.36 20.23
C SER A 69 6.85 36.66 19.42
N LEU A 70 6.21 36.68 18.25
CA LEU A 70 6.16 37.86 17.38
C LEU A 70 5.20 38.93 17.91
N PRO A 71 5.50 40.23 17.71
CA PRO A 71 4.52 41.31 17.87
C PRO A 71 3.27 41.08 17.03
N ASP A 72 2.15 41.66 17.44
CA ASP A 72 0.83 41.43 16.82
C ASP A 72 0.79 41.67 15.31
N ASP A 73 1.41 42.76 14.84
CA ASP A 73 1.45 43.13 13.42
C ASP A 73 2.33 42.18 12.61
N GLU A 74 3.51 41.83 13.13
CA GLU A 74 4.43 40.88 12.48
C GLU A 74 3.84 39.46 12.45
N ARG A 75 3.19 39.03 13.53
CA ARG A 75 2.46 37.76 13.60
C ARG A 75 1.37 37.68 12.53
N ARG A 76 0.55 38.72 12.40
CA ARG A 76 -0.50 38.78 11.36
C ARG A 76 0.11 38.71 9.96
N LEU A 77 1.18 39.47 9.71
CA LEU A 77 1.87 39.46 8.42
C LEU A 77 2.44 38.09 8.07
N ALA A 78 3.09 37.42 9.04
CA ALA A 78 3.64 36.07 8.86
C ALA A 78 2.54 35.05 8.55
N ILE A 79 1.42 35.09 9.27
CA ILE A 79 0.26 34.20 9.06
C ILE A 79 -0.37 34.44 7.68
N GLU A 80 -0.57 35.70 7.28
CA GLU A 80 -1.13 36.03 5.96
C GLU A 80 -0.23 35.57 4.83
N GLY A 81 1.09 35.79 4.95
CA GLY A 81 2.07 35.32 3.97
C GLY A 81 2.10 33.80 3.85
N PHE A 82 2.02 33.10 4.99
CA PHE A 82 1.97 31.65 5.04
C PHE A 82 0.68 31.08 4.42
N LEU A 83 -0.49 31.61 4.80
CA LEU A 83 -1.78 31.15 4.30
C LEU A 83 -2.12 31.67 2.90
N ALA A 84 -1.28 32.53 2.32
CA ALA A 84 -1.33 32.87 0.90
C ALA A 84 -0.84 31.73 -0.02
N LEU A 85 -0.11 30.78 0.55
CA LEU A 85 0.33 29.57 -0.12
C LEU A 85 -0.84 28.59 -0.03
N ASP A 86 -1.34 28.06 -1.16
CA ASP A 86 -2.59 27.30 -1.28
C ASP A 86 -2.56 25.94 -0.52
N ILE A 87 -2.58 26.00 0.81
CA ILE A 87 -2.37 24.86 1.70
C ILE A 87 -3.67 24.05 1.83
N PRO A 88 -3.62 22.71 1.70
CA PRO A 88 -4.83 21.88 1.80
C PRO A 88 -5.44 21.93 3.21
N ALA A 89 -4.63 21.73 4.25
CA ALA A 89 -5.04 21.83 5.65
C ALA A 89 -3.82 21.99 6.58
N ILE A 90 -4.10 22.45 7.80
CA ILE A 90 -3.12 22.70 8.84
C ILE A 90 -3.43 21.84 10.07
N PHE A 91 -2.38 21.26 10.66
CA PHE A 91 -2.46 20.51 11.90
C PHE A 91 -1.71 21.20 13.03
N ILE A 92 -2.36 21.36 14.18
CA ILE A 92 -1.75 21.82 15.42
C ILE A 92 -1.52 20.60 16.33
N THR A 93 -0.26 20.30 16.63
CA THR A 93 0.10 19.13 17.45
C THR A 93 0.26 19.48 18.93
N LYS A 94 0.34 18.47 19.79
CA LYS A 94 0.49 18.58 21.26
C LYS A 94 -0.66 19.31 21.96
N GLY A 95 -1.83 19.39 21.34
CA GLY A 95 -3.00 20.05 21.93
C GLY A 95 -2.80 21.56 22.15
N GLN A 96 -1.86 22.18 21.43
CA GLN A 96 -1.56 23.60 21.60
C GLN A 96 -2.73 24.47 21.14
N GLU A 97 -2.86 25.64 21.76
CA GLU A 97 -3.75 26.69 21.28
C GLU A 97 -3.02 27.53 20.23
N PRO A 98 -3.48 27.55 18.96
CA PRO A 98 -2.90 28.42 17.96
C PRO A 98 -3.24 29.89 18.23
N PRO A 99 -2.44 30.85 17.73
CA PRO A 99 -2.80 32.25 17.80
C PRO A 99 -4.15 32.53 17.11
N LEU A 100 -5.01 33.34 17.72
CA LEU A 100 -6.32 33.71 17.15
C LEU A 100 -6.25 34.20 15.69
N PRO A 101 -5.26 35.04 15.28
CA PRO A 101 -5.16 35.45 13.89
C PRO A 101 -4.98 34.28 12.90
N LEU A 102 -4.43 33.13 13.32
CA LEU A 102 -4.32 31.95 12.47
C LEU A 102 -5.71 31.42 12.10
N LEU A 103 -6.59 31.29 13.09
CA LEU A 103 -7.95 30.79 12.90
C LEU A 103 -8.79 31.77 12.08
N GLU A 104 -8.67 33.06 12.34
CA GLU A 104 -9.39 34.12 11.59
C GLU A 104 -9.02 34.09 10.11
N VAL A 105 -7.72 34.10 9.79
CA VAL A 105 -7.24 34.10 8.40
C VAL A 105 -7.56 32.76 7.72
N ALA A 106 -7.43 31.64 8.43
CA ALA A 106 -7.75 30.32 7.91
C ALA A 106 -9.24 30.18 7.55
N ASN A 107 -10.15 30.65 8.41
CA ASN A 107 -11.59 30.69 8.13
C ASN A 107 -11.91 31.51 6.87
N ARG A 108 -11.34 32.72 6.76
CA ARG A 108 -11.57 33.58 5.57
C ARG A 108 -11.08 32.94 4.27
N ARG A 109 -10.00 32.15 4.33
CA ARG A 109 -9.42 31.46 3.18
C ARG A 109 -10.00 30.06 2.96
N GLY A 110 -10.86 29.59 3.85
CA GLY A 110 -11.39 28.23 3.83
C GLY A 110 -10.31 27.16 3.97
N ILE A 111 -9.30 27.39 4.81
CA ILE A 111 -8.24 26.42 5.11
C ILE A 111 -8.57 25.74 6.43
N PRO A 112 -8.81 24.43 6.48
CA PRO A 112 -9.09 23.72 7.73
C PRO A 112 -7.89 23.75 8.67
N VAL A 113 -8.11 24.15 9.94
CA VAL A 113 -7.14 24.00 11.03
C VAL A 113 -7.64 22.92 11.97
N ILE A 114 -6.82 21.89 12.18
CA ILE A 114 -7.17 20.68 12.91
C ILE A 114 -6.18 20.47 14.05
N ARG A 115 -6.68 20.33 15.28
CA ARG A 115 -5.87 20.07 16.46
C ARG A 115 -5.80 18.57 16.76
N THR A 116 -4.69 18.16 17.34
CA THR A 116 -4.50 16.82 17.91
C THR A 116 -3.66 16.91 19.18
N PRO A 117 -3.99 16.13 20.23
CA PRO A 117 -3.16 16.02 21.43
C PRO A 117 -1.85 15.25 21.18
N ALA A 118 -1.72 14.54 20.06
CA ALA A 118 -0.55 13.73 19.76
C ALA A 118 0.72 14.59 19.65
N LYS A 119 1.86 14.04 20.08
CA LYS A 119 3.17 14.66 19.84
C LYS A 119 3.46 14.71 18.34
N THR A 120 4.20 15.71 17.88
CA THR A 120 4.52 15.91 16.46
C THR A 120 5.10 14.65 15.79
N ALA A 121 6.09 14.00 16.42
CA ALA A 121 6.67 12.76 15.90
C ALA A 121 5.65 11.60 15.83
N GLU A 122 4.79 11.47 16.85
CA GLU A 122 3.73 10.46 16.87
C GLU A 122 2.71 10.71 15.76
N PHE A 123 2.29 11.97 15.57
CA PHE A 123 1.40 12.37 14.48
C PHE A 123 1.97 11.92 13.13
N PHE A 124 3.23 12.24 12.83
CA PHE A 124 3.89 11.81 11.60
C PHE A 124 3.90 10.30 11.41
N THR A 125 4.28 9.53 12.44
CA THR A 125 4.31 8.06 12.40
C THR A 125 2.94 7.44 12.11
N ARG A 126 1.85 8.13 12.46
CA ARG A 126 0.48 7.61 12.34
C ARG A 126 -0.25 8.11 11.10
N ILE A 127 0.05 9.32 10.62
CA ILE A 127 -0.58 9.90 9.44
C ILE A 127 0.11 9.45 8.15
N LYS A 128 1.46 9.37 8.13
CA LYS A 128 2.21 9.05 6.91
C LYS A 128 1.82 7.69 6.31
N PRO A 129 1.75 6.58 7.07
CA PRO A 129 1.38 5.29 6.49
C PRO A 129 -0.02 5.29 5.87
N PHE A 130 -0.94 6.09 6.41
CA PHE A 130 -2.29 6.22 5.85
C PHE A 130 -2.28 6.98 4.53
N LEU A 131 -1.57 8.11 4.47
CA LEU A 131 -1.44 8.89 3.25
C LEU A 131 -0.72 8.07 2.17
N GLU A 132 0.40 7.44 2.51
CA GLU A 132 1.09 6.50 1.62
C GLU A 132 0.16 5.38 1.14
N ASP A 133 -0.74 4.88 1.99
CA ASP A 133 -1.71 3.86 1.61
C ASP A 133 -2.71 4.36 0.55
N CYS A 134 -3.25 5.56 0.77
CA CYS A 134 -4.20 6.24 -0.09
C CYS A 134 -3.62 6.56 -1.48
N PHE A 135 -2.36 7.02 -1.53
CA PHE A 135 -1.68 7.44 -2.76
C PHE A 135 -0.81 6.34 -3.39
N ALA A 136 -0.74 5.15 -2.79
CA ALA A 136 0.02 4.04 -3.32
C ALA A 136 -0.36 3.70 -4.77
N PRO A 137 0.61 3.48 -5.66
CA PRO A 137 0.36 2.93 -6.99
C PRO A 137 -0.39 1.60 -6.91
N ARG A 138 -1.36 1.42 -7.80
CA ARG A 138 -2.21 0.22 -7.86
C ARG A 138 -2.36 -0.26 -9.29
N THR A 139 -2.43 -1.57 -9.45
CA THR A 139 -2.79 -2.22 -10.72
C THR A 139 -3.68 -3.42 -10.43
N THR A 140 -4.32 -3.95 -11.47
CA THR A 140 -5.10 -5.20 -11.40
C THR A 140 -4.47 -6.21 -12.34
N MET A 141 -4.26 -7.42 -11.85
CA MET A 141 -3.66 -8.50 -12.62
C MET A 141 -4.64 -9.67 -12.72
N HIS A 142 -4.68 -10.30 -13.89
CA HIS A 142 -5.40 -11.55 -14.07
C HIS A 142 -4.53 -12.72 -13.58
N GLY A 143 -5.03 -13.50 -12.63
CA GLY A 143 -4.28 -14.56 -11.98
C GLY A 143 -4.88 -14.99 -10.66
N SER A 144 -4.20 -15.91 -10.00
CA SER A 144 -4.60 -16.42 -8.69
C SER A 144 -3.47 -16.20 -7.70
N LEU A 145 -3.75 -15.72 -6.50
CA LEU A 145 -2.75 -15.44 -5.46
C LEU A 145 -2.98 -16.39 -4.28
N ALA A 146 -1.92 -17.09 -3.88
CA ALA A 146 -1.94 -18.01 -2.75
C ALA A 146 -0.81 -17.74 -1.75
N ASP A 147 -1.06 -18.02 -0.47
CA ASP A 147 -0.08 -18.01 0.63
C ASP A 147 0.39 -19.45 0.87
N VAL A 148 1.57 -19.79 0.37
CA VAL A 148 2.16 -21.14 0.40
C VAL A 148 3.36 -21.13 1.33
N PHE A 149 3.27 -21.83 2.48
CA PHE A 149 4.28 -21.79 3.55
C PHE A 149 4.69 -20.37 4.01
N GLY A 150 3.80 -19.40 3.89
CA GLY A 150 4.15 -18.01 4.21
C GLY A 150 4.78 -17.23 3.06
N VAL A 151 4.87 -17.79 1.84
CA VAL A 151 5.31 -17.11 0.62
C VAL A 151 4.11 -16.78 -0.27
N GLY A 152 3.98 -15.54 -0.72
CA GLY A 152 2.93 -15.16 -1.68
C GLY A 152 3.29 -15.51 -3.12
N LEU A 153 2.60 -16.52 -3.66
CA LEU A 153 2.75 -16.97 -5.05
C LEU A 153 1.63 -16.40 -5.92
N LEU A 154 1.98 -15.58 -6.90
CA LEU A 154 1.05 -15.10 -7.93
C LEU A 154 1.11 -16.01 -9.16
N PHE A 155 0.06 -16.81 -9.37
CA PHE A 155 -0.12 -17.67 -10.53
C PHE A 155 -0.66 -16.86 -11.71
N VAL A 156 0.09 -16.84 -12.81
CA VAL A 156 -0.28 -16.19 -14.06
C VAL A 156 -0.21 -17.18 -15.22
N GLY A 157 -0.94 -16.90 -16.30
CA GLY A 157 -1.01 -17.79 -17.46
C GLY A 157 -2.34 -17.66 -18.20
N ARG A 158 -2.43 -18.30 -19.36
CA ARG A 158 -3.63 -18.25 -20.23
C ARG A 158 -4.92 -18.64 -19.48
N SER A 159 -6.07 -18.16 -19.93
CA SER A 159 -7.36 -18.58 -19.35
C SER A 159 -7.56 -20.08 -19.54
N GLY A 160 -8.09 -20.76 -18.52
CA GLY A 160 -8.32 -22.22 -18.55
C GLY A 160 -7.06 -23.09 -18.46
N ILE A 161 -5.91 -22.50 -18.15
CA ILE A 161 -4.65 -23.25 -18.01
C ILE A 161 -4.56 -24.06 -16.70
N GLY A 162 -5.46 -23.86 -15.74
CA GLY A 162 -5.40 -24.56 -14.44
C GLY A 162 -4.92 -23.73 -13.25
N LYS A 163 -5.00 -22.39 -13.31
CA LYS A 163 -4.56 -21.51 -12.20
C LYS A 163 -5.38 -21.73 -10.94
N SER A 164 -6.71 -21.65 -11.08
CA SER A 164 -7.67 -21.81 -9.99
C SER A 164 -7.58 -23.22 -9.41
N GLU A 165 -7.47 -24.25 -10.25
CA GLU A 165 -7.32 -25.65 -9.86
C GLU A 165 -6.02 -25.89 -9.08
N ALA A 166 -4.89 -25.33 -9.53
CA ALA A 166 -3.63 -25.43 -8.78
C ALA A 166 -3.72 -24.77 -7.39
N VAL A 167 -4.43 -23.63 -7.29
CA VAL A 167 -4.65 -22.96 -5.98
C VAL A 167 -5.62 -23.74 -5.10
N LEU A 168 -6.65 -24.35 -5.68
CA LEU A 168 -7.59 -25.20 -4.94
C LEU A 168 -6.88 -26.40 -4.32
N ASP A 169 -6.03 -27.10 -5.08
CA ASP A 169 -5.21 -28.20 -4.58
C ASP A 169 -4.27 -27.75 -3.45
N LEU A 170 -3.71 -26.53 -3.56
CA LEU A 170 -2.89 -25.95 -2.49
C LEU A 170 -3.73 -25.71 -1.22
N VAL A 171 -4.96 -25.20 -1.37
CA VAL A 171 -5.88 -25.00 -0.25
C VAL A 171 -6.23 -26.32 0.44
N GLU A 172 -6.50 -27.38 -0.33
CA GLU A 172 -6.77 -28.71 0.22
C GLU A 172 -5.58 -29.23 1.05
N ARG A 173 -4.35 -28.88 0.65
CA ARG A 173 -3.11 -29.17 1.39
C ARG A 173 -2.83 -28.25 2.59
N GLY A 174 -3.72 -27.32 2.90
CA GLY A 174 -3.62 -26.44 4.06
C GLY A 174 -2.98 -25.08 3.80
N HIS A 175 -2.71 -24.73 2.54
CA HIS A 175 -2.33 -23.37 2.15
C HIS A 175 -3.56 -22.46 2.06
N ARG A 176 -3.37 -21.19 1.72
CA ARG A 176 -4.46 -20.20 1.77
C ARG A 176 -4.67 -19.48 0.45
N LEU A 177 -5.92 -19.43 0.01
CA LEU A 177 -6.35 -18.57 -1.08
C LEU A 177 -6.33 -17.10 -0.62
N VAL A 178 -5.74 -16.23 -1.42
CA VAL A 178 -5.79 -14.77 -1.22
C VAL A 178 -6.75 -14.11 -2.21
N ALA A 179 -6.66 -14.52 -3.48
CA ALA A 179 -7.47 -14.01 -4.57
C ALA A 179 -7.50 -15.03 -5.72
N ASP A 180 -8.59 -15.10 -6.45
CA ASP A 180 -8.70 -15.88 -7.69
C ASP A 180 -9.23 -14.99 -8.82
N ASP A 181 -8.82 -15.29 -10.05
CA ASP A 181 -9.11 -14.54 -11.29
C ASP A 181 -8.58 -13.10 -11.36
N LEU A 182 -8.98 -12.22 -10.43
CA LEU A 182 -8.55 -10.83 -10.36
C LEU A 182 -7.82 -10.51 -9.06
N VAL A 183 -6.55 -10.14 -9.18
CA VAL A 183 -5.69 -9.74 -8.07
C VAL A 183 -5.47 -8.22 -8.11
N LEU A 184 -5.97 -7.52 -7.10
CA LEU A 184 -5.68 -6.11 -6.88
C LEU A 184 -4.31 -6.00 -6.22
N VAL A 185 -3.36 -5.35 -6.90
CA VAL A 185 -1.98 -5.19 -6.44
C VAL A 185 -1.72 -3.73 -6.10
N ALA A 186 -1.16 -3.46 -4.93
CA ALA A 186 -0.74 -2.14 -4.49
C ALA A 186 0.74 -2.16 -4.07
N ARG A 187 1.50 -1.12 -4.43
CA ARG A 187 2.86 -0.93 -3.92
C ARG A 187 2.82 -0.23 -2.55
N ARG A 188 3.44 -0.83 -1.55
CA ARG A 188 3.63 -0.26 -0.21
C ARG A 188 5.12 0.00 0.01
N GLY A 189 5.45 1.17 0.54
CA GLY A 189 6.84 1.61 0.61
C GLY A 189 7.50 1.61 -0.77
N ASN A 190 8.77 1.21 -0.82
CA ASN A 190 9.57 1.27 -2.05
C ASN A 190 9.56 -0.03 -2.85
N ASP A 191 9.42 -1.19 -2.18
CA ASP A 191 9.76 -2.50 -2.77
C ASP A 191 8.78 -3.62 -2.38
N VAL A 192 7.66 -3.30 -1.73
CA VAL A 192 6.69 -4.30 -1.28
C VAL A 192 5.42 -4.22 -2.10
N LEU A 193 5.08 -5.31 -2.78
CA LEU A 193 3.79 -5.47 -3.44
C LEU A 193 2.84 -6.26 -2.55
N ILE A 194 1.65 -5.71 -2.30
CA ILE A 194 0.59 -6.38 -1.57
C ILE A 194 -0.55 -6.69 -2.54
N GLY A 195 -0.95 -7.96 -2.59
CA GLY A 195 -2.09 -8.43 -3.37
C GLY A 195 -3.28 -8.78 -2.48
N ARG A 196 -4.47 -8.58 -3.02
CA ARG A 196 -5.75 -8.93 -2.40
C ARG A 196 -6.81 -9.24 -3.46
N GLY A 197 -7.85 -9.96 -3.08
CA GLY A 197 -9.01 -10.19 -3.94
C GLY A 197 -9.89 -8.94 -4.06
N HIS A 198 -10.74 -8.91 -5.10
CA HIS A 198 -11.78 -7.89 -5.22
C HIS A 198 -12.85 -8.09 -4.13
N GLU A 199 -13.43 -6.99 -3.61
CA GLU A 199 -14.41 -7.03 -2.49
C GLU A 199 -15.67 -7.85 -2.77
N LEU A 200 -15.99 -8.05 -4.06
CA LEU A 200 -17.13 -8.85 -4.53
C LEU A 200 -16.77 -10.34 -4.68
N GLN A 201 -15.57 -10.66 -5.18
CA GLN A 201 -15.12 -12.05 -5.36
C GLN A 201 -14.70 -12.67 -4.01
N ARG A 202 -14.04 -11.91 -3.12
CA ARG A 202 -13.57 -12.34 -1.78
C ARG A 202 -12.92 -13.73 -1.79
N HIS A 203 -13.66 -14.74 -1.33
CA HIS A 203 -13.24 -16.13 -1.17
C HIS A 203 -13.95 -17.08 -2.12
N HIS A 204 -14.62 -16.54 -3.14
CA HIS A 204 -15.26 -17.30 -4.18
C HIS A 204 -14.25 -17.66 -5.28
N MET A 205 -14.42 -18.85 -5.84
CA MET A 205 -13.64 -19.36 -6.96
C MET A 205 -14.59 -19.98 -7.97
N GLU A 206 -14.38 -19.73 -9.26
CA GLU A 206 -15.10 -20.43 -10.33
C GLU A 206 -14.34 -21.70 -10.71
N ILE A 207 -15.00 -22.85 -10.62
CA ILE A 207 -14.45 -24.15 -11.03
C ILE A 207 -15.23 -24.65 -12.24
N ARG A 208 -14.52 -24.95 -13.32
CA ARG A 208 -15.15 -25.45 -14.55
C ARG A 208 -15.85 -26.78 -14.29
N GLY A 209 -17.11 -26.88 -14.73
CA GLY A 209 -17.94 -28.07 -14.54
C GLY A 209 -18.61 -28.16 -13.15
N VAL A 210 -18.24 -27.30 -12.20
CA VAL A 210 -18.86 -27.23 -10.86
C VAL A 210 -19.64 -25.93 -10.66
N GLY A 211 -19.07 -24.80 -11.07
CA GLY A 211 -19.63 -23.46 -10.86
C GLY A 211 -18.84 -22.67 -9.81
N ILE A 212 -19.47 -21.62 -9.27
CA ILE A 212 -18.87 -20.76 -8.24
C ILE A 212 -18.97 -21.43 -6.87
N VAL A 213 -17.85 -21.52 -6.16
CA VAL A 213 -17.76 -22.10 -4.80
C VAL A 213 -17.18 -21.11 -3.81
N ASP A 214 -17.61 -21.18 -2.54
CA ASP A 214 -17.02 -20.40 -1.44
C ASP A 214 -15.97 -21.25 -0.72
N ILE A 215 -14.70 -20.89 -0.90
CA ILE A 215 -13.56 -21.60 -0.33
C ILE A 215 -13.53 -21.51 1.19
N SER A 216 -14.00 -20.40 1.77
CA SER A 216 -14.02 -20.21 3.23
C SER A 216 -15.06 -21.10 3.91
N GLN A 217 -16.18 -21.35 3.24
CA GLN A 217 -17.24 -22.25 3.74
C GLN A 217 -16.85 -23.72 3.59
N LEU A 218 -16.19 -24.07 2.49
CA LEU A 218 -15.78 -25.46 2.22
C LEU A 218 -14.60 -25.92 3.07
N PHE A 219 -13.57 -25.08 3.24
CA PHE A 219 -12.30 -25.46 3.89
C PHE A 219 -12.03 -24.73 5.20
N GLY A 220 -12.95 -23.86 5.62
CA GLY A 220 -12.89 -23.08 6.86
C GLY A 220 -12.08 -21.79 6.75
N VAL A 221 -12.17 -20.94 7.78
CA VAL A 221 -11.52 -19.62 7.83
C VAL A 221 -9.99 -19.67 7.60
N ARG A 222 -9.35 -20.79 7.97
CA ARG A 222 -7.90 -21.00 7.80
C ARG A 222 -7.45 -21.09 6.34
N ALA A 223 -8.36 -21.43 5.42
CA ALA A 223 -8.10 -21.64 4.01
C ALA A 223 -8.00 -20.35 3.20
N THR A 224 -8.22 -19.20 3.82
CA THR A 224 -8.28 -17.92 3.14
C THR A 224 -7.44 -16.86 3.84
N ARG A 225 -7.05 -15.82 3.11
CA ARG A 225 -6.29 -14.67 3.60
C ARG A 225 -6.78 -13.41 2.89
N GLN A 226 -6.95 -12.31 3.62
CA GLN A 226 -7.46 -11.06 3.03
C GLN A 226 -6.46 -10.39 2.08
N GLN A 227 -5.18 -10.43 2.44
CA GLN A 227 -4.10 -9.86 1.65
C GLN A 227 -2.79 -10.60 1.91
N LYS A 228 -1.88 -10.55 0.95
CA LYS A 228 -0.57 -11.18 1.04
C LYS A 228 0.47 -10.41 0.24
N ARG A 229 1.71 -10.35 0.74
CA ARG A 229 2.86 -9.84 -0.02
C ARG A 229 3.11 -10.73 -1.23
N LEU A 230 3.26 -10.17 -2.42
CA LEU A 230 3.70 -10.92 -3.60
C LEU A 230 5.21 -11.09 -3.52
N GLU A 231 5.67 -12.33 -3.61
CA GLU A 231 7.09 -12.68 -3.45
C GLU A 231 7.63 -13.45 -4.64
N VAL A 232 6.80 -14.26 -5.32
CA VAL A 232 7.19 -14.98 -6.54
C VAL A 232 6.02 -15.00 -7.53
N VAL A 233 6.32 -14.77 -8.80
CA VAL A 233 5.37 -14.96 -9.91
C VAL A 233 5.57 -16.35 -10.51
N VAL A 234 4.52 -17.18 -10.48
CA VAL A 234 4.50 -18.51 -11.07
C VAL A 234 3.74 -18.46 -12.38
N GLN A 235 4.46 -18.53 -13.50
CA GLN A 235 3.87 -18.54 -14.83
C GLN A 235 3.60 -19.96 -15.29
N LEU A 236 2.33 -20.33 -15.41
CA LEU A 236 1.90 -21.60 -15.97
C LEU A 236 1.85 -21.49 -17.51
N GLU A 237 2.45 -22.46 -18.18
CA GLU A 237 2.48 -22.54 -19.64
C GLU A 237 2.16 -23.96 -20.12
N PHE A 238 1.53 -24.10 -21.28
CA PHE A 238 1.46 -25.41 -21.92
C PHE A 238 2.88 -25.84 -22.31
N TRP A 239 3.17 -27.13 -22.14
CA TRP A 239 4.45 -27.67 -22.57
C TRP A 239 4.61 -27.51 -24.08
N ASP A 240 5.75 -26.95 -24.49
CA ASP A 240 6.18 -26.83 -25.88
C ASP A 240 7.53 -27.54 -26.05
N ALA A 241 7.58 -28.49 -26.98
CA ALA A 241 8.80 -29.24 -27.32
C ALA A 241 9.92 -28.32 -27.83
N ASN A 242 9.57 -27.16 -28.41
CA ASN A 242 10.50 -26.20 -28.97
C ASN A 242 10.96 -25.15 -27.96
N ALA A 243 10.33 -25.08 -26.78
CA ALA A 243 10.71 -24.14 -25.73
C ALA A 243 11.86 -24.70 -24.88
N SER A 244 12.86 -23.86 -24.61
CA SER A 244 13.93 -24.18 -23.66
C SER A 244 13.49 -23.81 -22.24
N TYR A 245 13.16 -24.82 -21.44
CA TYR A 245 12.88 -24.64 -20.02
C TYR A 245 14.17 -24.76 -19.20
N ASP A 246 14.37 -23.87 -18.22
CA ASP A 246 15.51 -23.98 -17.31
C ASP A 246 15.42 -25.29 -16.50
N ARG A 247 16.48 -26.09 -16.57
CA ARG A 247 16.63 -27.37 -15.87
C ARG A 247 17.59 -27.27 -14.67
N THR A 248 18.33 -26.17 -14.58
CA THR A 248 19.43 -25.97 -13.63
C THR A 248 19.03 -25.08 -12.46
N GLY A 249 18.03 -24.22 -12.65
CA GLY A 249 17.64 -23.21 -11.66
C GLY A 249 18.65 -22.06 -11.53
N LEU A 250 19.64 -22.02 -12.43
CA LEU A 250 20.68 -20.99 -12.51
C LEU A 250 20.17 -19.74 -13.23
N ASP A 251 19.23 -19.89 -14.17
CA ASP A 251 18.66 -18.75 -14.89
C ASP A 251 17.59 -18.08 -14.02
N ARG A 252 17.93 -16.88 -13.54
CA ARG A 252 17.07 -16.11 -12.63
C ARG A 252 16.22 -15.15 -13.43
N GLN A 253 15.01 -15.60 -13.73
CA GLN A 253 14.02 -14.73 -14.37
C GLN A 253 13.37 -13.82 -13.34
N THR A 254 13.14 -12.58 -13.73
CA THR A 254 12.37 -11.59 -12.96
C THR A 254 11.26 -11.00 -13.83
N VAL A 255 10.26 -10.44 -13.17
CA VAL A 255 9.20 -9.64 -13.80
C VAL A 255 8.95 -8.40 -12.97
N GLU A 256 8.73 -7.28 -13.63
CA GLU A 256 8.48 -6.00 -12.96
C GLU A 256 6.97 -5.74 -12.86
N ILE A 257 6.51 -5.42 -11.64
CA ILE A 257 5.13 -5.03 -11.37
C ILE A 257 5.17 -3.76 -10.51
N LEU A 258 4.57 -2.66 -10.98
CA LEU A 258 4.61 -1.36 -10.30
C LEU A 258 6.04 -0.94 -9.91
N ASP A 259 7.00 -1.08 -10.83
CA ASP A 259 8.43 -0.81 -10.63
C ASP A 259 9.13 -1.68 -9.57
N VAL A 260 8.52 -2.79 -9.15
CA VAL A 260 9.11 -3.77 -8.24
C VAL A 260 9.43 -5.05 -9.00
N ALA A 261 10.71 -5.43 -9.02
CA ALA A 261 11.17 -6.67 -9.63
C ALA A 261 10.90 -7.87 -8.71
N LEU A 262 10.09 -8.82 -9.17
CA LEU A 262 9.83 -10.09 -8.47
C LEU A 262 10.50 -11.27 -9.20
N PRO A 263 11.00 -12.28 -8.48
CA PRO A 263 11.37 -13.57 -9.05
C PRO A 263 10.21 -14.18 -9.84
N LYS A 264 10.52 -14.72 -11.01
CA LYS A 264 9.58 -15.42 -11.90
C LYS A 264 10.02 -16.86 -12.08
N VAL A 265 9.08 -17.78 -11.96
CA VAL A 265 9.29 -19.21 -12.27
C VAL A 265 8.27 -19.64 -13.31
N VAL A 266 8.73 -20.24 -14.40
CA VAL A 266 7.87 -20.82 -15.43
C VAL A 266 7.69 -22.31 -15.15
N ILE A 267 6.43 -22.75 -15.02
CA ILE A 267 6.09 -24.17 -14.82
C ILE A 267 5.34 -24.67 -16.07
N PRO A 268 5.97 -25.54 -16.89
CA PRO A 268 5.27 -26.17 -18.00
C PRO A 268 4.30 -27.25 -17.50
N LEU A 269 3.08 -27.22 -18.01
CA LEU A 269 2.06 -28.22 -17.77
C LEU A 269 2.34 -29.46 -18.63
N ILE A 270 2.79 -30.51 -17.96
CA ILE A 270 3.03 -31.82 -18.54
C ILE A 270 2.08 -32.81 -17.85
N PRO A 271 1.28 -33.60 -18.60
CA PRO A 271 0.42 -34.61 -18.02
C PRO A 271 1.16 -35.50 -17.01
N GLY A 272 0.55 -35.73 -15.85
CA GLY A 272 1.13 -36.52 -14.75
C GLY A 272 2.06 -35.75 -13.80
N LYS A 273 2.41 -34.48 -14.09
CA LYS A 273 3.10 -33.61 -13.12
C LYS A 273 2.10 -32.95 -12.18
N ASN A 274 2.40 -33.00 -10.89
CA ASN A 274 1.62 -32.32 -9.86
C ASN A 274 2.15 -30.88 -9.68
N ILE A 275 1.42 -29.90 -10.23
CA ILE A 275 1.79 -28.48 -10.19
C ILE A 275 1.80 -27.95 -8.76
N THR A 276 0.93 -28.47 -7.90
CA THR A 276 0.83 -28.14 -6.47
C THR A 276 2.13 -28.46 -5.74
N VAL A 277 2.69 -29.66 -5.94
CA VAL A 277 4.00 -30.04 -5.37
C VAL A 277 5.13 -29.13 -5.89
N ILE A 278 5.13 -28.82 -7.19
CA ILE A 278 6.15 -27.93 -7.77
C ILE A 278 6.03 -26.53 -7.15
N SER A 279 4.82 -26.03 -6.94
CA SER A 279 4.56 -24.73 -6.33
C SER A 279 5.04 -24.66 -4.87
N GLU A 280 4.83 -25.74 -4.11
CA GLU A 280 5.41 -25.90 -2.76
C GLU A 280 6.94 -25.86 -2.79
N VAL A 281 7.57 -26.54 -3.75
CA VAL A 281 9.02 -26.50 -3.95
C VAL A 281 9.49 -25.09 -4.32
N VAL A 282 8.75 -24.36 -5.15
CA VAL A 282 9.05 -22.96 -5.49
C VAL A 282 9.04 -22.08 -4.23
N ALA A 283 8.04 -22.21 -3.37
CA ALA A 283 7.97 -21.49 -2.10
C ALA A 283 9.14 -21.86 -1.16
N MET A 284 9.43 -23.14 -0.99
CA MET A 284 10.55 -23.60 -0.16
C MET A 284 11.90 -23.12 -0.70
N ASN A 285 12.11 -23.17 -2.01
CA ASN A 285 13.34 -22.67 -2.64
C ASN A 285 13.48 -21.14 -2.48
N HIS A 286 12.36 -20.41 -2.55
CA HIS A 286 12.36 -18.97 -2.23
C HIS A 286 12.80 -18.71 -0.79
N LEU A 287 12.29 -19.49 0.18
CA LEU A 287 12.69 -19.38 1.59
C LEU A 287 14.18 -19.75 1.80
N LEU A 288 14.69 -20.77 1.11
CA LEU A 288 16.13 -21.11 1.15
C LEU A 288 16.99 -19.96 0.64
N ARG A 289 16.60 -19.36 -0.48
CA ARG A 289 17.32 -18.20 -1.05
C ARG A 289 17.26 -16.99 -0.12
N TYR A 290 16.10 -16.74 0.51
CA TYR A 290 15.96 -15.70 1.52
C TYR A 290 16.87 -15.94 2.74
N ALA A 291 17.08 -17.21 3.11
CA ALA A 291 18.04 -17.62 4.14
C ALA A 291 19.52 -17.63 3.67
N GLY A 292 19.80 -17.21 2.44
CA GLY A 292 21.16 -17.14 1.87
C GLY A 292 21.67 -18.45 1.27
N ILE A 293 20.81 -19.45 1.08
CA ILE A 293 21.18 -20.77 0.52
C ILE A 293 20.78 -20.84 -0.96
N ASP A 294 21.77 -20.95 -1.86
CA ASP A 294 21.56 -21.18 -3.29
C ASP A 294 21.91 -22.62 -3.67
N SER A 295 20.92 -23.51 -3.69
CA SER A 295 21.11 -24.93 -4.02
C SER A 295 21.65 -25.15 -5.43
N ALA A 296 21.22 -24.34 -6.42
CA ALA A 296 21.69 -24.47 -7.80
C ALA A 296 23.16 -24.03 -7.92
N GLY A 297 23.50 -22.91 -7.30
CA GLY A 297 24.89 -22.44 -7.23
C GLY A 297 25.82 -23.43 -6.50
N GLN A 298 25.38 -24.00 -5.38
CA GLN A 298 26.14 -25.01 -4.64
C GLN A 298 26.37 -26.30 -5.44
N PHE A 299 25.39 -26.72 -6.24
CA PHE A 299 25.54 -27.89 -7.10
C PHE A 299 26.49 -27.62 -8.26
N HIS A 300 26.45 -26.43 -8.87
CA HIS A 300 27.35 -26.07 -9.97
C HIS A 300 28.83 -25.95 -9.55
N GLN A 301 29.08 -25.61 -8.28
CA GLN A 301 30.44 -25.54 -7.72
C GLN A 301 31.03 -26.91 -7.31
N ARG A 302 30.24 -27.98 -7.36
CA ARG A 302 30.68 -29.36 -7.09
C ARG A 302 31.01 -30.08 -8.40
#